data_AF-A0A831T6S3-F1
#
_entry.id   AF-A0A831T6S3-F1
#
_cell.length_a   1.000
_cell.length_b   1.000
_cell.length_c   1.000
_cell.angle_alpha   90.00
_cell.angle_beta   90.00
_cell.angle_gamma   90.00
#
_symmetry.space_group_name_H-M   'P 1'
#
loop_
_entity.id
_entity.type
_entity.pdbx_description
1 polymer ?
#
loop_
_entity_poly.entity_id
_entity_poly.type
_entity_poly.pdbx_seq_one_letter_code
_entity_poly.pdbx_strand_id
1 'polypeptide(L)'
;MASEGLHEAAEKLSPRTIDMHRAIVSMMEELEAIDWYSQRVDASTDEQLKKILAHNMNEEKEHFAMALEWVRRQDEVFDKYLRQYLFSQGEITLIEEQLEAAQTSKAAAQSQQGSIEAAEELTGSASVGAPTSGPAQFDTRNLTVGSLRPR
;
A
#
# COMPACT_ATOMS: atom_id res chain seq x y z
N MET A 1 -26.79 -15.59 15.18
CA MET A 1 -25.74 -16.25 14.39
C MET A 1 -26.15 -16.18 12.92
N ALA A 2 -25.51 -15.31 12.14
CA ALA A 2 -25.56 -15.42 10.68
C ALA A 2 -24.90 -16.76 10.29
N SER A 3 -25.40 -17.44 9.25
CA SER A 3 -25.35 -18.91 9.17
C SER A 3 -24.00 -19.54 9.48
N GLU A 4 -24.00 -20.59 10.32
CA GLU A 4 -22.84 -21.43 10.68
C GLU A 4 -22.24 -22.24 9.50
N GLY A 5 -22.52 -21.85 8.25
CA GLY A 5 -22.07 -22.57 7.07
C GLY A 5 -22.33 -21.82 5.76
N LEU A 6 -22.45 -22.57 4.67
CA LEU A 6 -22.70 -22.01 3.33
C LEU A 6 -24.15 -21.56 3.18
N HIS A 7 -24.36 -20.38 2.58
CA HIS A 7 -25.69 -19.88 2.22
C HIS A 7 -26.27 -20.49 0.92
N GLU A 8 -25.44 -21.19 0.15
CA GLU A 8 -25.79 -21.84 -1.10
C GLU A 8 -25.28 -23.28 -1.10
N ALA A 9 -25.90 -24.14 -1.92
CA ALA A 9 -25.50 -25.54 -2.02
C ALA A 9 -24.04 -25.67 -2.50
N ALA A 10 -23.24 -26.48 -1.80
CA ALA A 10 -21.80 -26.57 -2.02
C ALA A 10 -21.42 -26.97 -3.45
N GLU A 11 -22.22 -27.83 -4.09
CA GLU A 11 -22.03 -28.27 -5.47
C GLU A 11 -22.20 -27.15 -6.51
N LYS A 12 -22.81 -26.01 -6.14
CA LYS A 12 -22.94 -24.83 -6.99
C LYS A 12 -21.79 -23.84 -6.84
N LEU A 13 -20.91 -24.05 -5.87
CA LEU A 13 -19.85 -23.12 -5.52
C LEU A 13 -18.53 -23.56 -6.15
N SER A 14 -17.77 -22.57 -6.64
CA SER A 14 -16.43 -22.84 -7.14
C SER A 14 -15.47 -23.19 -5.99
N PRO A 15 -14.40 -23.96 -6.25
CA PRO A 15 -13.36 -24.21 -5.25
C PRO A 15 -12.80 -22.92 -4.63
N ARG A 16 -12.57 -21.88 -5.46
CA ARG A 16 -12.12 -20.55 -4.99
C ARG A 16 -13.11 -19.95 -4.00
N THR A 17 -14.41 -20.02 -4.28
CA THR A 17 -15.46 -19.49 -3.39
C THR A 17 -15.47 -20.23 -2.06
N ILE A 18 -15.31 -21.54 -2.09
CA ILE A 18 -15.24 -22.36 -0.87
C ILE A 18 -13.99 -22.02 -0.05
N ASP A 19 -12.82 -21.88 -0.67
CA ASP A 19 -11.58 -21.51 0.04
C ASP A 19 -11.65 -20.09 0.61
N MET A 20 -12.25 -19.16 -0.13
CA MET A 20 -12.50 -17.81 0.38
C MET A 20 -13.46 -17.84 1.57
N HIS A 21 -14.54 -18.63 1.52
CA HIS A 21 -15.45 -18.81 2.65
C HIS A 21 -14.73 -19.37 3.89
N ARG A 22 -13.86 -20.38 3.72
CA ARG A 22 -13.04 -20.92 4.82
C ARG A 22 -12.20 -19.82 5.46
N ALA A 23 -11.48 -19.04 4.67
CA ALA A 23 -10.65 -17.94 5.19
C ALA A 23 -11.49 -16.87 5.92
N ILE A 24 -12.65 -16.49 5.36
CA ILE A 24 -13.54 -15.48 5.95
C ILE A 24 -14.11 -15.98 7.29
N VAL A 25 -14.61 -17.21 7.35
CA VAL A 25 -15.17 -17.77 8.59
C VAL A 25 -14.09 -17.89 9.66
N SER A 26 -12.88 -18.37 9.31
CA SER A 26 -11.76 -18.39 10.25
C SER A 26 -11.45 -16.98 10.77
N MET A 27 -11.39 -15.96 9.91
CA MET A 27 -11.20 -14.57 10.36
C MET A 27 -12.32 -14.08 11.28
N MET A 28 -13.58 -14.47 11.03
CA MET A 28 -14.71 -14.14 11.90
C MET A 28 -14.55 -14.78 13.27
N GLU A 29 -14.18 -16.06 13.33
CA GLU A 29 -13.91 -16.79 14.58
C GLU A 29 -12.79 -16.14 15.39
N GLU A 30 -11.68 -15.73 14.75
CA GLU A 30 -10.60 -15.03 15.44
C GLU A 30 -11.06 -13.68 16.01
N LEU A 31 -11.86 -12.92 15.26
CA LEU A 31 -12.41 -11.64 15.73
C LEU A 31 -13.41 -11.82 16.89
N GLU A 32 -14.24 -12.87 16.84
CA GLU A 32 -15.12 -13.24 17.95
C GLU A 32 -14.31 -13.61 19.20
N ALA A 33 -13.24 -14.40 19.04
CA ALA A 33 -12.35 -14.76 20.13
C ALA A 33 -11.68 -13.53 20.75
N ILE A 34 -11.19 -12.58 19.93
CA ILE A 34 -10.62 -11.32 20.39
C ILE A 34 -11.63 -10.53 21.24
N ASP A 35 -12.87 -10.36 20.76
CA ASP A 35 -13.92 -9.65 21.49
C ASP A 35 -14.25 -10.35 22.82
N TRP A 36 -14.48 -11.67 22.78
CA TRP A 36 -14.80 -12.44 23.98
C TRP A 36 -13.69 -12.42 25.01
N TYR A 37 -12.43 -12.57 24.59
CA TYR A 37 -11.30 -12.47 25.50
C TYR A 37 -11.16 -11.06 26.08
N SER A 38 -11.36 -10.00 25.28
CA SER A 38 -11.34 -8.63 25.78
C SER A 38 -12.34 -8.42 26.92
N GLN A 39 -13.59 -8.86 26.72
CA GLN A 39 -14.63 -8.77 27.75
C GLN A 39 -14.26 -9.57 29.02
N ARG A 40 -13.69 -10.77 28.85
CA ARG A 40 -13.29 -11.63 29.97
C ARG A 40 -12.07 -11.09 30.73
N VAL A 41 -11.13 -10.45 30.04
CA VAL A 41 -9.98 -9.78 30.67
C VAL A 41 -10.46 -8.68 31.59
N ASP A 42 -11.39 -7.84 31.13
CA ASP A 42 -11.98 -6.76 31.92
C ASP A 42 -12.79 -7.29 33.13
N ALA A 43 -13.57 -8.34 32.93
CA ALA A 43 -14.45 -8.90 33.96
C ALA A 43 -13.75 -9.85 34.96
N SER A 44 -12.61 -10.43 34.59
CA SER A 44 -11.91 -11.40 35.45
C SER A 44 -11.40 -10.74 36.74
N THR A 45 -11.43 -11.46 37.85
CA THR A 45 -10.88 -11.01 39.15
C THR A 45 -9.58 -11.72 39.53
N ASP A 46 -9.20 -12.77 38.79
CA ASP A 46 -7.95 -13.51 38.99
C ASP A 46 -6.86 -13.00 38.04
N GLU A 47 -5.75 -12.52 38.59
CA GLU A 47 -4.65 -11.90 37.85
C GLU A 47 -3.84 -12.90 37.01
N GLN A 48 -3.78 -14.17 37.41
CA GLN A 48 -3.11 -15.18 36.60
C GLN A 48 -3.97 -15.52 35.38
N LEU A 49 -5.28 -15.67 35.56
CA LEU A 49 -6.22 -15.90 34.47
C LEU A 49 -6.24 -14.73 33.49
N LYS A 50 -6.25 -13.46 33.97
CA LYS A 50 -6.17 -12.29 33.09
C LYS A 50 -4.99 -12.33 32.13
N LYS A 51 -3.82 -12.73 32.63
CA LYS A 51 -2.60 -12.83 31.80
C LYS A 51 -2.74 -13.91 30.72
N ILE A 52 -3.33 -15.05 31.05
CA ILE A 52 -3.59 -16.13 30.08
C ILE A 52 -4.58 -15.65 29.01
N LEU A 53 -5.70 -15.05 29.42
CA LEU A 53 -6.72 -14.56 28.49
C LEU A 53 -6.17 -13.45 27.58
N ALA A 54 -5.39 -12.51 28.12
CA ALA A 54 -4.76 -11.45 27.35
C ALA A 54 -3.68 -11.96 26.39
N HIS A 55 -2.94 -13.01 26.78
CA HIS A 55 -1.99 -13.69 25.91
C HIS A 55 -2.71 -14.29 24.70
N ASN A 56 -3.70 -15.15 24.95
CA ASN A 56 -4.47 -15.80 23.89
C ASN A 56 -5.13 -14.77 22.97
N MET A 57 -5.77 -13.73 23.52
CA MET A 57 -6.37 -12.62 22.76
C MET A 57 -5.39 -11.97 21.77
N ASN A 58 -4.11 -11.84 22.14
CA ASN A 58 -3.13 -11.22 21.26
C ASN A 58 -2.61 -12.18 20.19
N GLU A 59 -2.56 -13.49 20.46
CA GLU A 59 -2.27 -14.51 19.44
C GLU A 59 -3.37 -14.58 18.38
N GLU A 60 -4.66 -14.46 18.76
CA GLU A 60 -5.74 -14.46 17.77
C GLU A 60 -5.67 -13.25 16.80
N LYS A 61 -5.09 -12.12 17.23
CA LYS A 61 -4.83 -10.97 16.34
C LYS A 61 -3.79 -11.31 15.27
N GLU A 62 -2.79 -12.14 15.62
CA GLU A 62 -1.82 -12.66 14.66
C GLU A 62 -2.50 -13.62 13.68
N HIS A 63 -3.31 -14.56 14.17
CA HIS A 63 -4.07 -15.49 13.33
C HIS A 63 -4.98 -14.76 12.33
N PHE A 64 -5.73 -13.76 12.80
CA PHE A 64 -6.53 -12.88 11.94
C PHE A 64 -5.67 -12.20 10.87
N ALA A 65 -4.54 -11.60 11.25
CA ALA A 65 -3.67 -10.89 10.31
C ALA A 65 -3.08 -11.82 9.24
N MET A 66 -2.71 -13.06 9.62
CA MET A 66 -2.23 -14.08 8.68
C MET A 66 -3.30 -14.46 7.65
N ALA A 67 -4.53 -14.70 8.10
CA ALA A 67 -5.65 -15.04 7.22
C ALA A 67 -6.05 -13.86 6.31
N LEU A 68 -6.09 -12.62 6.85
CA LEU A 68 -6.35 -11.41 6.09
C LEU A 68 -5.34 -11.20 4.97
N GLU A 69 -4.05 -11.45 5.23
CA GLU A 69 -3.01 -11.36 4.20
C GLU A 69 -3.20 -12.40 3.09
N TRP A 70 -3.65 -13.62 3.42
CA TRP A 70 -4.00 -14.60 2.39
C TRP A 70 -5.16 -14.09 1.54
N VAL A 71 -6.24 -13.59 2.14
CA VAL A 71 -7.40 -13.01 1.43
C VAL A 71 -6.97 -11.86 0.52
N ARG A 72 -6.13 -10.94 1.01
CA ARG A 72 -5.58 -9.83 0.21
C ARG A 72 -4.87 -10.31 -1.05
N ARG A 73 -4.15 -11.43 -0.99
CA ARG A 73 -3.46 -12.02 -2.16
C ARG A 73 -4.41 -12.70 -3.15
N GLN A 74 -5.60 -13.11 -2.72
CA GLN A 74 -6.57 -13.82 -3.55
C GLN A 74 -7.60 -12.90 -4.21
N ASP A 75 -7.71 -11.64 -3.79
CA ASP A 75 -8.77 -10.73 -4.22
C ASP A 75 -8.24 -9.29 -4.40
N GLU A 76 -8.18 -8.84 -5.66
CA GLU A 76 -7.66 -7.54 -6.06
C GLU A 76 -8.48 -6.37 -5.49
N VAL A 77 -9.78 -6.56 -5.27
CA VAL A 77 -10.65 -5.53 -4.70
C VAL A 77 -10.36 -5.36 -3.22
N PHE A 78 -10.16 -6.48 -2.50
CA PHE A 78 -9.66 -6.44 -1.13
C PHE A 78 -8.28 -5.77 -1.06
N ASP A 79 -7.35 -6.13 -1.94
CA ASP A 79 -6.02 -5.48 -1.96
C ASP A 79 -6.10 -3.97 -2.15
N LYS A 80 -6.89 -3.51 -3.12
CA LYS A 80 -7.13 -2.08 -3.38
C LYS A 80 -7.58 -1.37 -2.11
N TYR A 81 -8.63 -1.86 -1.46
CA TYR A 81 -9.20 -1.17 -0.30
C TYR A 81 -8.33 -1.28 0.95
N LEU A 82 -7.68 -2.43 1.19
CA LEU A 82 -6.74 -2.57 2.30
C LEU A 82 -5.59 -1.57 2.18
N ARG A 83 -5.03 -1.36 0.97
CA ARG A 83 -3.98 -0.35 0.74
C ARG A 83 -4.49 1.09 0.85
N GLN A 84 -5.73 1.33 0.48
CA GLN A 84 -6.36 2.64 0.57
C GLN A 84 -6.50 3.08 2.03
N TYR A 85 -6.91 2.17 2.92
CA TYR A 85 -7.29 2.54 4.29
C TYR A 85 -6.23 2.21 5.36
N LEU A 86 -5.53 1.08 5.26
CA LEU A 86 -4.59 0.68 6.31
C LEU A 86 -3.34 1.56 6.35
N PHE A 87 -2.82 1.76 7.56
CA PHE A 87 -1.62 2.57 7.83
C PHE A 87 -1.74 4.06 7.43
N SER A 88 -2.97 4.54 7.26
CA SER A 88 -3.29 5.95 7.08
C SER A 88 -3.40 6.69 8.42
N GLN A 89 -3.45 8.02 8.37
CA GLN A 89 -3.69 8.88 9.53
C GLN A 89 -4.84 9.84 9.21
N GLY A 90 -5.55 10.30 10.25
CA GLY A 90 -6.69 11.21 10.10
C GLY A 90 -8.04 10.49 10.11
N GLU A 91 -9.09 11.22 9.74
CA GLU A 91 -10.46 10.70 9.73
C GLU A 91 -10.64 9.67 8.61
N ILE A 92 -10.94 8.42 8.99
CA ILE A 92 -11.02 7.28 8.05
C ILE A 92 -12.03 7.55 6.93
N THR A 93 -13.17 8.17 7.25
CA THR A 93 -14.25 8.45 6.30
C THR A 93 -13.89 9.52 5.27
N LEU A 94 -12.81 10.29 5.49
CA LEU A 94 -12.36 11.33 4.56
C LEU A 94 -11.24 10.86 3.63
N ILE A 95 -10.69 9.65 3.84
CA ILE A 95 -9.55 9.15 3.07
C ILE A 95 -9.90 9.03 1.57
N GLU A 96 -11.11 8.57 1.25
CA GLU A 96 -11.58 8.47 -0.14
C GLU A 96 -11.57 9.83 -0.84
N GLU A 97 -12.22 10.83 -0.22
CA GLU A 97 -12.27 12.20 -0.74
C GLU A 97 -10.87 12.82 -0.92
N GLN A 98 -9.97 12.58 0.05
CA GLN A 98 -8.59 13.06 -0.01
C GLN A 98 -7.79 12.43 -1.15
N LEU A 99 -7.96 11.12 -1.37
CA LEU A 99 -7.30 10.41 -2.47
C LEU A 99 -7.81 10.87 -3.83
N GLU A 100 -9.12 11.05 -3.97
CA GLU A 100 -9.73 11.59 -5.19
C GLU A 100 -9.22 13.00 -5.50
N ALA A 101 -9.26 13.90 -4.51
CA ALA A 101 -8.76 15.27 -4.66
C ALA A 101 -7.26 15.31 -5.02
N ALA A 102 -6.45 14.43 -4.42
CA ALA A 102 -5.02 14.31 -4.71
C ALA A 102 -4.76 13.80 -6.14
N GLN A 103 -5.56 12.85 -6.64
CA GLN A 103 -5.48 12.35 -8.02
C GLN A 103 -5.85 13.45 -9.02
N THR A 104 -6.92 14.20 -8.78
CA THR A 104 -7.31 15.35 -9.62
C THR A 104 -6.19 16.40 -9.68
N SER A 105 -5.59 16.71 -8.54
CA SER A 105 -4.51 17.69 -8.45
C SER A 105 -3.25 17.25 -9.21
N LYS A 106 -2.88 15.96 -9.13
CA LYS A 106 -1.75 15.39 -9.88
C LYS A 106 -1.98 15.39 -11.39
N ALA A 107 -3.18 15.02 -11.84
CA ALA A 107 -3.54 15.03 -13.26
C ALA A 107 -3.47 16.44 -13.85
N ALA A 108 -3.96 17.45 -13.12
CA ALA A 108 -3.85 18.85 -13.52
C ALA A 108 -2.38 19.28 -13.68
N ALA A 109 -1.52 18.96 -12.70
CA ALA A 109 -0.10 19.30 -12.75
C ALA A 109 0.65 18.64 -13.93
N GLN A 110 0.37 17.36 -14.24
CA GLN A 110 0.98 16.65 -15.37
C GLN A 110 0.55 17.22 -16.72
N SER A 111 -0.71 17.61 -16.87
CA SER A 111 -1.21 18.26 -18.10
C SER A 111 -0.52 19.60 -18.38
N GLN A 112 -0.19 20.34 -17.31
CA GLN A 112 0.45 21.64 -17.39
C GLN A 112 1.95 21.50 -17.72
N GLN A 113 2.63 20.51 -17.15
CA GLN A 113 4.02 20.17 -17.46
C GLN A 113 4.20 19.75 -18.95
N GLY A 114 3.35 18.86 -19.47
CA GLY A 114 3.41 18.44 -20.87
C GLY A 114 3.11 19.57 -21.86
N SER A 115 2.31 20.55 -21.46
CA SER A 115 2.04 21.76 -22.27
C SER A 115 3.25 22.70 -22.34
N ILE A 116 4.05 22.78 -21.26
CA ILE A 116 5.27 23.60 -21.20
C ILE A 116 6.38 22.94 -22.04
N GLU A 117 6.58 21.63 -21.91
CA GLU A 117 7.58 20.88 -22.67
C GLU A 117 7.31 20.91 -24.18
N ALA A 118 6.04 20.78 -24.59
CA ALA A 118 5.64 20.91 -25.99
C ALA A 118 5.87 22.33 -26.56
N ALA A 119 5.73 23.37 -25.72
CA ALA A 119 6.00 24.74 -26.13
C ALA A 119 7.51 25.02 -26.28
N GLU A 120 8.35 24.45 -25.40
CA GLU A 120 9.81 24.57 -25.50
C GLU A 120 10.37 23.87 -26.74
N GLU A 121 9.88 22.67 -27.09
CA GLU A 121 10.30 21.95 -28.31
C GLU A 121 9.96 22.72 -29.59
N LEU A 122 8.82 23.41 -29.63
CA LEU A 122 8.43 24.27 -30.76
C LEU A 122 9.32 25.52 -30.92
N THR A 123 9.91 26.02 -29.83
CA THR A 123 10.82 27.17 -29.86
C THR A 123 12.29 26.78 -30.12
N GLY A 124 12.66 25.52 -29.87
CA GLY A 124 14.03 25.00 -30.07
C GLY A 124 14.46 24.79 -31.53
N SER A 125 13.54 24.80 -32.49
CA SER A 125 13.84 24.59 -33.92
C SER A 125 14.28 25.86 -34.68
N ALA A 126 14.29 27.04 -34.05
CA ALA A 126 14.71 28.29 -34.70
C ALA A 126 16.24 28.53 -34.58
N SER A 127 17.07 27.63 -35.13
CA SER A 127 18.49 27.92 -35.32
C SER A 127 18.66 28.90 -36.49
N VAL A 128 18.70 30.19 -36.20
CA VAL A 128 19.15 31.21 -37.15
C VAL A 128 20.64 30.98 -37.40
N GLY A 129 20.98 30.49 -38.59
CA GLY A 129 22.36 30.28 -39.01
C GLY A 129 23.13 31.60 -39.06
N ALA A 130 24.23 31.65 -38.30
CA ALA A 130 25.30 32.62 -38.51
C ALA A 130 26.53 31.87 -39.06
N PRO A 131 27.14 32.31 -40.16
CA PRO A 131 28.41 31.76 -40.62
C PRO A 131 29.56 32.43 -39.86
N THR A 132 30.64 31.70 -39.56
CA THR A 132 32.03 32.08 -39.91
C THR A 132 33.06 31.14 -39.25
N SER A 133 33.90 30.55 -40.11
CA SER A 133 35.33 30.21 -39.97
C SER A 133 35.92 29.81 -38.60
N GLY A 134 36.41 28.56 -38.48
CA GLY A 134 37.40 28.14 -37.47
C GLY A 134 38.86 28.39 -37.91
N PRO A 135 39.87 27.72 -37.32
CA PRO A 135 39.93 27.11 -35.98
C PRO A 135 41.18 27.57 -35.18
N ALA A 136 41.21 27.37 -33.86
CA ALA A 136 42.45 27.33 -33.10
C ALA A 136 42.39 26.19 -32.08
N GLN A 137 43.19 25.16 -32.35
CA GLN A 137 43.45 24.05 -31.42
C GLN A 137 44.30 24.57 -30.26
N PHE A 138 43.84 24.38 -29.02
CA PHE A 138 44.69 24.44 -27.85
C PHE A 138 44.75 23.05 -27.24
N ASP A 139 45.92 22.41 -27.40
CA ASP A 139 46.33 21.20 -26.72
C ASP A 139 46.89 21.58 -25.35
N THR A 140 46.29 21.07 -24.28
CA THR A 140 46.90 21.09 -22.93
C THR A 140 46.89 19.68 -22.37
N ARG A 141 47.76 18.82 -22.91
CA ARG A 141 48.28 17.67 -22.17
C ARG A 141 49.22 18.11 -21.05
N ASN A 142 49.19 17.32 -19.98
CA ASN A 142 50.01 17.33 -18.77
C ASN A 142 49.69 18.40 -17.72
N LEU A 143 49.06 17.94 -16.62
CA LEU A 143 49.70 17.93 -15.30
C LEU A 143 49.10 16.80 -14.45
N THR A 144 49.90 15.76 -14.25
CA THR A 144 49.69 14.68 -13.28
C THR A 144 50.07 15.16 -11.86
N VAL A 145 49.67 14.37 -10.85
CA VAL A 145 50.02 14.38 -9.41
C VAL A 145 48.88 14.95 -8.55
N GLY A 146 48.32 14.25 -7.56
CA GLY A 146 48.70 13.00 -6.92
C GLY A 146 47.64 12.54 -5.93
N SER A 147 47.82 11.32 -5.46
CA SER A 147 46.99 10.57 -4.51
C SER A 147 46.72 11.29 -3.18
N LEU A 148 45.56 11.02 -2.57
CA LEU A 148 45.45 10.43 -1.23
C LEU A 148 44.01 9.95 -0.95
N ARG A 149 43.92 8.76 -0.38
CA ARG A 149 42.71 8.00 -0.01
C ARG A 149 42.25 8.35 1.43
N PRO A 150 41.07 7.86 1.88
CA PRO A 150 40.20 8.53 2.84
C PRO A 150 40.39 8.08 4.30
N ARG A 151 39.64 8.72 5.20
CA ARG A 151 39.14 8.12 6.45
C ARG A 151 37.63 8.07 6.41
#